data_AF-A0A1Y2T829-F1
#
_entry.id   AF-A0A1Y2T829-F1
#
_cell.length_a   1.000
_cell.length_b   1.000
_cell.length_c   1.000
_cell.angle_alpha   90.00
_cell.angle_beta   90.00
_cell.angle_gamma   90.00
#
_symmetry.space_group_name_H-M   'P 1'
#
loop_
_entity.id
_entity.type
_entity.pdbx_description
1 polymer ?
#
loop_
_entity_poly.entity_id
_entity_poly.type
_entity_poly.pdbx_seq_one_letter_code
_entity_poly.pdbx_strand_id
1 'polypeptide(L)'
;EYNSYILHLIEGFAKAQERIRMLDDACAEAKYALDYHLHHFKSVADEWIEREGQYKAEIKRLEVLLSRTSSDGLEAVTLARTNSVVDRNG
;
A
#
# COMPACT_ATOMS: atom_id res chain seq x y z
N GLU A 1 17.55 -35.41 -46.98
CA GLU A 1 17.95 -35.20 -45.57
C GLU A 1 17.85 -33.74 -45.10
N TYR A 2 18.35 -32.75 -45.86
CA TYR A 2 18.26 -31.32 -45.49
C TYR A 2 16.84 -30.78 -45.20
N ASN A 3 15.82 -31.33 -45.84
CA ASN A 3 14.44 -30.85 -45.70
C ASN A 3 13.88 -31.05 -44.27
N SER A 4 14.30 -32.10 -43.57
CA SER A 4 13.89 -32.35 -42.18
C SER A 4 14.54 -31.37 -41.20
N TYR A 5 15.82 -31.03 -41.41
CA TYR A 5 16.50 -30.02 -40.59
C TYR A 5 15.90 -28.62 -40.78
N ILE A 6 15.58 -28.25 -42.02
CA ILE A 6 14.91 -26.97 -42.31
C ILE A 6 13.54 -26.91 -41.62
N LEU A 7 12.76 -28.01 -41.68
CA LEU A 7 11.47 -28.08 -41.01
C LEU A 7 11.58 -27.89 -39.49
N HIS A 8 12.52 -28.59 -38.84
CA HIS A 8 12.75 -28.45 -37.40
C HIS A 8 13.20 -27.06 -36.98
N LEU A 9 13.97 -26.36 -37.81
CA LEU A 9 14.35 -24.97 -37.56
C LEU A 9 13.15 -24.03 -37.63
N ILE A 10 12.29 -24.20 -38.64
CA ILE A 10 11.06 -23.40 -38.78
C ILE A 10 10.13 -23.63 -37.58
N GLU A 11 9.92 -24.90 -37.20
CA GLU A 11 9.10 -25.25 -36.03
C GLU A 11 9.69 -24.70 -34.73
N GLY A 12 11.01 -24.83 -34.54
CA GLY A 12 11.71 -24.31 -33.37
C GLY A 12 11.60 -22.78 -33.27
N PHE A 13 11.76 -22.09 -34.40
CA PHE A 13 11.62 -20.64 -34.47
C PHE A 13 10.19 -20.19 -34.17
N ALA A 14 9.18 -20.83 -34.75
CA ALA A 14 7.78 -20.53 -34.47
C ALA A 14 7.44 -20.72 -32.99
N LYS A 15 7.91 -21.80 -32.37
CA LYS A 15 7.75 -22.04 -30.92
C LYS A 15 8.46 -20.98 -30.08
N ALA A 16 9.65 -20.54 -30.49
CA ALA A 16 10.37 -19.48 -29.79
C ALA A 16 9.64 -18.14 -29.87
N GLN A 17 9.10 -17.78 -31.04
CA GLN A 17 8.29 -16.57 -31.21
C GLN A 17 7.03 -16.61 -30.35
N GLU A 18 6.33 -17.74 -30.30
CA GLU A 18 5.15 -17.89 -29.46
C GLU A 18 5.50 -17.71 -27.97
N ARG A 19 6.60 -18.32 -27.51
CA ARG A 19 7.07 -18.14 -26.13
C ARG A 19 7.44 -16.70 -25.80
N ILE A 20 8.08 -15.99 -26.73
CA ILE A 20 8.40 -14.57 -26.56
C ILE A 20 7.10 -13.78 -26.39
N ARG A 21 6.13 -14.00 -27.26
CA ARG A 21 4.84 -13.31 -27.20
C ARG A 21 4.11 -13.56 -25.88
N MET A 22 4.05 -14.82 -25.44
CA MET A 22 3.45 -15.18 -24.15
C MET A 22 4.15 -14.50 -22.96
N LEU A 23 5.49 -14.42 -23.00
CA LEU A 23 6.27 -13.75 -21.95
C LEU A 23 6.08 -12.23 -21.98
N ASP A 24 5.98 -11.63 -23.16
CA ASP A 24 5.71 -10.21 -23.33
C ASP A 24 4.31 -9.85 -22.79
N ASP A 25 3.30 -10.66 -23.11
CA ASP A 25 1.93 -10.48 -22.62
C ASP A 25 1.88 -10.61 -21.08
N ALA A 26 2.53 -11.64 -20.52
CA ALA A 26 2.63 -11.81 -19.06
C ALA A 26 3.39 -10.66 -18.39
N CYS A 27 4.43 -10.12 -19.05
CA CYS A 27 5.16 -8.96 -18.56
C CYS A 27 4.31 -7.70 -18.57
N ALA A 28 3.51 -7.50 -19.62
CA ALA A 28 2.58 -6.37 -19.72
C ALA A 28 1.50 -6.45 -18.63
N GLU A 29 0.92 -7.63 -18.41
CA GLU A 29 -0.06 -7.86 -17.34
C GLU A 29 0.53 -7.60 -15.95
N ALA A 30 1.74 -8.12 -15.68
CA ALA A 30 2.42 -7.90 -14.41
C ALA A 30 2.72 -6.41 -14.15
N LYS A 31 3.12 -5.67 -15.18
CA LYS A 31 3.34 -4.21 -15.08
C LYS A 31 2.05 -3.46 -14.79
N TYR A 32 0.97 -3.80 -15.50
CA TYR A 32 -0.34 -3.20 -15.26
C TYR A 32 -0.83 -3.47 -13.83
N ALA A 33 -0.70 -4.71 -13.36
CA ALA A 33 -1.06 -5.09 -12.00
C ALA A 33 -0.23 -4.32 -10.96
N LEU A 34 1.09 -4.19 -11.18
CA LEU A 34 1.96 -3.42 -10.29
C LEU A 34 1.53 -1.97 -10.21
N ASP A 35 1.29 -1.31 -11.34
CA ASP A 35 0.86 0.09 -11.37
C ASP A 35 -0.49 0.27 -10.65
N TYR A 36 -1.45 -0.64 -10.91
CA TYR A 36 -2.73 -0.65 -10.20
C TYR A 36 -2.54 -0.78 -8.69
N HIS A 37 -1.73 -1.73 -8.23
CA HIS A 37 -1.48 -1.95 -6.81
C HIS A 37 -0.75 -0.79 -6.16
N LEU A 38 0.20 -0.14 -6.85
CA LEU A 38 0.88 1.06 -6.35
C LEU A 38 -0.10 2.22 -6.18
N HIS A 39 -0.95 2.46 -7.18
CA HIS A 39 -1.98 3.50 -7.09
C HIS A 39 -2.98 3.22 -5.97
N HIS A 40 -3.46 1.98 -5.86
CA HIS A 40 -4.38 1.59 -4.81
C HIS A 40 -3.74 1.71 -3.42
N PHE A 41 -2.51 1.21 -3.25
CA PHE A 41 -1.77 1.33 -1.99
C PHE A 41 -1.60 2.78 -1.59
N LYS A 42 -1.20 3.66 -2.52
CA LYS A 42 -1.06 5.09 -2.24
C LYS A 42 -2.38 5.70 -1.78
N SER A 43 -3.48 5.41 -2.46
CA SER A 43 -4.80 5.90 -2.07
C SER A 43 -5.20 5.45 -0.66
N VAL A 44 -4.96 4.18 -0.32
CA VAL A 44 -5.26 3.64 1.01
C VAL A 44 -4.35 4.25 2.08
N ALA A 45 -3.08 4.46 1.76
CA ALA A 45 -2.12 5.11 2.66
C ALA A 45 -2.52 6.57 2.94
N ASP A 46 -2.90 7.33 1.91
CA ASP A 46 -3.36 8.72 2.04
C ASP A 46 -4.63 8.80 2.91
N GLU A 47 -5.60 7.89 2.70
CA GLU A 47 -6.81 7.79 3.52
C GLU A 47 -6.48 7.46 4.99
N TRP A 48 -5.51 6.56 5.22
CA TRP A 48 -5.06 6.22 6.56
C TRP A 48 -4.42 7.40 7.29
N ILE A 49 -3.57 8.17 6.60
CA ILE A 49 -2.94 9.37 7.15
C ILE A 49 -3.99 10.42 7.51
N GLU A 50 -4.98 10.64 6.64
CA GLU A 50 -6.07 11.57 6.91
C GLU A 50 -6.87 11.13 8.14
N ARG A 51 -7.26 9.85 8.19
CA ARG A 51 -8.02 9.28 9.30
C ARG A 51 -7.24 9.32 10.62
N GLU A 52 -5.94 9.05 10.60
CA GLU A 52 -5.07 9.20 11.76
C GLU A 52 -5.06 10.65 12.26
N GLY A 53 -4.95 11.62 11.35
CA GLY A 53 -5.03 13.05 11.68
C GLY A 53 -6.37 13.43 12.32
N GLN A 54 -7.48 12.95 11.76
CA GLN A 54 -8.83 13.16 12.31
C GLN A 54 -8.96 12.55 13.73
N TYR A 55 -8.45 11.34 13.95
CA TYR A 55 -8.46 10.72 15.27
C TYR A 55 -7.58 11.46 16.29
N LYS A 56 -6.38 11.89 15.89
CA LYS A 56 -5.50 12.72 16.74
C LYS A 56 -6.21 14.02 17.15
N ALA A 57 -6.89 14.69 16.22
CA ALA A 57 -7.65 15.90 16.49
C ALA A 57 -8.82 15.65 17.45
N GLU A 58 -9.57 14.58 17.25
CA GLU A 58 -10.70 14.22 18.12
C GLU A 58 -10.25 13.86 19.53
N ILE A 59 -9.18 13.07 19.68
CA ILE A 59 -8.56 12.78 20.98
C ILE A 59 -8.18 14.10 21.68
N LYS A 60 -7.53 15.03 20.97
CA LYS A 60 -7.16 16.32 21.53
C LYS A 60 -8.38 17.12 21.99
N ARG A 61 -9.47 17.10 21.21
CA ARG A 61 -10.74 17.76 21.57
C ARG A 61 -11.31 17.18 22.86
N LEU A 62 -11.32 15.85 22.99
CA LEU A 62 -11.79 15.15 24.19
C LEU A 62 -10.92 15.41 25.42
N GLU A 63 -9.59 15.43 25.26
CA GLU A 63 -8.65 15.81 26.33
C GLU A 63 -8.93 17.23 26.84
N VAL A 64 -9.13 18.19 25.92
CA VAL A 64 -9.46 19.58 26.29
C VAL A 64 -10.80 19.64 27.02
N LEU A 65 -11.82 18.94 26.54
CA LEU A 65 -13.11 18.86 27.21
C LEU A 65 -12.95 18.31 28.64
N LEU A 66 -12.26 17.17 28.80
CA LEU A 66 -12.07 16.53 30.11
C LEU A 66 -11.34 17.47 31.09
N SER A 67 -10.29 18.14 30.62
CA SER A 67 -9.51 19.08 31.43
C SER A 67 -10.31 20.28 31.95
N ARG A 68 -11.40 20.64 31.25
CA ARG A 68 -12.26 21.78 31.59
C ARG A 68 -13.47 21.40 32.43
N THR A 69 -13.89 20.13 32.39
CA THR A 69 -15.19 19.71 32.93
C THR A 69 -15.08 18.90 34.22
N SER A 70 -13.90 18.33 34.52
CA SER A 70 -13.64 17.55 35.73
C SER A 70 -12.67 18.28 36.66
N SER A 71 -12.85 18.17 37.98
CA SER A 71 -11.97 18.78 38.99
C SER A 71 -10.51 18.34 38.81
N ASP A 72 -10.31 17.05 38.50
CA ASP A 72 -8.99 16.43 38.36
C ASP A 72 -8.65 16.15 36.88
N GLY A 73 -9.41 16.75 35.96
CA GLY A 73 -9.36 16.42 34.54
C GLY A 73 -8.00 16.70 33.89
N LEU A 74 -7.31 17.77 34.32
CA LEU A 74 -5.99 18.10 33.81
C LEU A 74 -4.93 17.08 34.24
N GLU A 75 -4.98 16.62 35.49
CA GLU A 75 -4.08 15.60 36.01
C GLU A 75 -4.29 14.27 35.29
N ALA A 76 -5.56 13.85 35.14
CA ALA A 76 -5.92 12.64 34.43
C ALA A 76 -5.43 12.62 32.98
N VAL A 77 -5.58 13.73 32.24
CA VAL A 77 -5.07 13.87 30.86
C VAL A 77 -3.55 13.79 30.82
N THR A 78 -2.87 14.45 31.76
CA THR A 78 -1.40 14.45 31.82
C THR A 78 -0.86 13.05 32.07
N LEU A 79 -1.45 12.32 33.02
CA LEU A 79 -1.09 10.94 33.31
C LEU A 79 -1.34 10.01 32.10
N ALA A 80 -2.48 10.16 31.44
CA ALA A 80 -2.83 9.37 30.25
C ALA A 80 -1.88 9.65 29.06
N ARG A 81 -1.35 10.88 28.94
CA ARG A 81 -0.34 11.22 27.94
C ARG A 81 1.01 10.57 28.23
N THR A 82 1.46 10.57 29.47
CA THR A 82 2.74 9.94 29.88
C THR A 82 2.73 8.43 29.64
N ASN A 83 1.57 7.79 29.78
CA ASN A 83 1.40 6.35 29.56
C ASN A 83 0.90 6.01 28.15
N SER A 84 0.97 6.93 27.19
CA SER A 84 0.48 6.68 25.84
C SER A 84 1.38 5.69 25.10
N VAL A 85 0.78 4.66 24.51
CA VAL A 85 1.49 3.65 23.68
C VAL A 85 1.74 4.16 22.26
N VAL A 86 1.06 5.23 21.86
CA VAL A 86 1.19 5.83 20.52
C VAL A 86 2.20 6.97 20.60
N ASP A 87 3.24 6.91 19.75
CA ASP A 87 4.11 8.07 19.56
C ASP A 87 3.33 9.17 18.85
N ARG A 88 3.11 10.26 19.58
CA ARG A 88 2.33 11.42 19.15
C ARG A 88 3.23 12.56 18.66
N ASN A 89 4.56 12.40 18.72
CA ASN A 89 5.54 13.38 18.29
C ASN A 89 6.01 13.19 16.83
N GLY A 90 5.41 12.24 16.10
CA GLY A 90 5.59 12.09 14.65
C GLY A 90 4.95 13.24 13.88
#